data_AF-A0A2S6GPP7-F1
#
_entry.id   AF-A0A2S6GPP7-F1
#
_cell.length_a   1.000
_cell.length_b   1.000
_cell.length_c   1.000
_cell.angle_alpha   90.00
_cell.angle_beta   90.00
_cell.angle_gamma   90.00
#
_symmetry.space_group_name_H-M   'P 1'
#
loop_
_entity.id
_entity.type
_entity.pdbx_description
1 polymer ?
#
loop_
_entity_poly.entity_id
_entity_poly.type
_entity_poly.pdbx_seq_one_letter_code
_entity_poly.pdbx_strand_id
1 'polypeptide(L)'
;MTVSLQPDRGVSLGSGAVELDLDYGPAASYTGLRYALSALRAEGATFGDLPARHGAEWAQLFPGECPDAPVLDDIALAASERRLHRESEQVYRVLSVAATALCAASVELDRPVLLRGAGGTDLSSLRGVMLAVERAGVTPGARLGLVDPRKIRIPAGPHADYRHERARCLRRAGVPVGVDDLEFDLAGLPDTAFPPASREGELYFVATDPDTARVDRLAAALAYARCAFFSANWEGMAIVAKAAVGLLRGLPDAAVPEVLARSRTADGLAEAIEFETVVLRGVDDLRAFLLKVLGIQAGFRGDQDAALGYFRAMRADAPGLSPELLAQSHLYTALTLSKRKLRLAEAVAELDQGFAAVRATDGEPDSVRRERGWLHNLRGLTLFAERRLVAAFEHEKQALACLDGLTDASSAHLRINLYSNISVLQEKADKTDSALATWEKFKQATGSANAGFGKHHSYRAGGLRLRLGDTAGALADLDNTLAGAAALTDDFHECEVRLELGTWHARQGATAVAGEHFELAEAAARRVGDPYRIALALAGTGAVTGRETGVAETAALSTTHPDRAAALAGAVAAGSAVLDLLPVPRTKLNRPFDQINFQD
;
A
#
# COMPACT_ATOMS: atom_id res chain seq x y z
N MET A 1 12.14 22.86 29.61
CA MET A 1 10.84 23.46 29.89
C MET A 1 9.80 22.45 29.44
N THR A 2 9.22 21.72 30.39
CA THR A 2 8.39 20.53 30.18
C THR A 2 7.03 20.97 29.65
N VAL A 3 6.79 20.83 28.35
CA VAL A 3 5.47 21.08 27.76
C VAL A 3 4.58 19.91 28.11
N SER A 4 3.64 20.16 29.02
CA SER A 4 2.54 19.26 29.36
C SER A 4 1.60 19.15 28.15
N LEU A 5 1.66 18.04 27.43
CA LEU A 5 0.61 17.65 26.49
C LEU A 5 -0.62 17.27 27.33
N GLN A 6 -1.69 18.06 27.27
CA GLN A 6 -2.96 17.75 27.95
C GLN A 6 -3.51 16.41 27.42
N PRO A 7 -3.67 15.39 28.27
CA PRO A 7 -4.44 14.19 27.96
C PRO A 7 -5.92 14.52 28.20
N ASP A 8 -6.46 15.38 27.35
CA ASP A 8 -7.88 15.74 27.20
C ASP A 8 -7.88 17.03 26.38
N ARG A 9 -7.83 16.93 25.05
CA ARG A 9 -8.60 17.89 24.28
C ARG A 9 -10.06 17.50 24.51
N GLY A 10 -10.57 17.88 25.68
CA GLY A 10 -11.99 17.94 25.95
C GLY A 10 -12.58 18.88 24.92
N VAL A 11 -12.93 18.34 23.76
CA VAL A 11 -13.97 18.93 22.92
C VAL A 11 -15.13 19.04 23.89
N SER A 12 -15.46 20.26 24.31
CA SER A 12 -16.69 20.52 25.04
C SER A 12 -17.78 19.81 24.26
N LEU A 13 -18.31 18.72 24.83
CA LEU A 13 -19.39 17.92 24.27
C LEU A 13 -20.64 18.81 24.33
N GLY A 14 -20.70 19.81 23.46
CA GLY A 14 -21.91 20.57 23.24
C GLY A 14 -23.00 19.59 22.82
N SER A 15 -24.23 19.81 23.30
CA SER A 15 -25.40 19.14 22.76
C SER A 15 -25.41 19.34 21.24
N GLY A 16 -25.11 18.29 20.47
CA GLY A 16 -25.01 18.38 19.01
C GLY A 16 -23.79 17.72 18.36
N ALA A 17 -22.99 16.89 19.04
CA ALA A 17 -22.03 16.05 18.31
C ALA A 17 -22.76 15.02 17.41
N VAL A 18 -22.11 14.58 16.33
CA VAL A 18 -22.50 13.36 15.60
C VAL A 18 -21.64 12.22 16.12
N GLU A 19 -22.25 11.27 16.82
CA GLU A 19 -21.55 10.07 17.31
C GLU A 19 -21.66 8.94 16.30
N LEU A 20 -20.52 8.40 15.90
CA LEU A 20 -20.41 7.34 14.91
C LEU A 20 -19.72 6.13 15.53
N ASP A 21 -20.41 4.99 15.55
CA ASP A 21 -19.79 3.73 15.94
C ASP A 21 -18.95 3.18 14.79
N LEU A 22 -17.66 2.95 15.02
CA LEU A 22 -16.75 2.38 14.04
C LEU A 22 -16.49 0.90 14.24
N ASP A 23 -17.08 0.27 15.26
CA ASP A 23 -16.79 -1.11 15.60
C ASP A 23 -17.36 -2.08 14.54
N TYR A 24 -16.68 -2.17 13.39
CA TYR A 24 -17.01 -3.03 12.25
C TYR A 24 -15.74 -3.66 11.68
N GLY A 25 -15.75 -4.96 11.43
CA GLY A 25 -14.58 -5.73 10.98
C GLY A 25 -14.50 -7.09 11.68
N PRO A 26 -13.61 -8.01 11.27
CA PRO A 26 -12.57 -7.87 10.25
C PRO A 26 -13.01 -8.35 8.84
N ALA A 27 -14.31 -8.55 8.62
CA ALA A 27 -14.82 -9.22 7.43
C ALA A 27 -14.52 -8.52 6.09
N ALA A 28 -14.37 -7.19 6.08
CA ALA A 28 -14.04 -6.44 4.88
C ALA A 28 -13.30 -5.14 5.21
N SER A 29 -12.40 -4.71 4.33
CA SER A 29 -11.78 -3.38 4.40
C SER A 29 -12.80 -2.24 4.29
N TYR A 30 -12.48 -1.14 4.98
CA TYR A 30 -13.20 0.13 4.97
C TYR A 30 -14.60 0.09 5.57
N THR A 31 -14.99 -0.99 6.26
CA THR A 31 -16.36 -1.15 6.75
C THR A 31 -16.70 -0.09 7.78
N GLY A 32 -15.80 0.19 8.73
CA GLY A 32 -15.99 1.29 9.69
C GLY A 32 -16.14 2.65 9.00
N LEU A 33 -15.29 2.95 8.01
CA LEU A 33 -15.37 4.21 7.26
C LEU A 33 -16.68 4.31 6.45
N ARG A 34 -17.11 3.24 5.77
CA ARG A 34 -18.37 3.20 5.02
C ARG A 34 -19.58 3.47 5.90
N TYR A 35 -19.59 2.88 7.09
CA TYR A 35 -20.66 3.10 8.06
C TYR A 35 -20.66 4.55 8.55
N ALA A 36 -19.50 5.08 8.96
CA ALA A 36 -19.38 6.47 9.41
C ALA A 36 -19.83 7.47 8.33
N LEU A 37 -19.39 7.29 7.09
CA LEU A 37 -19.77 8.16 5.99
C LEU A 37 -21.26 8.03 5.63
N SER A 38 -21.83 6.82 5.66
CA SER A 38 -23.28 6.61 5.49
C SER A 38 -24.09 7.30 6.59
N ALA A 39 -23.65 7.21 7.85
CA ALA A 39 -24.31 7.87 8.97
C ALA A 39 -24.20 9.40 8.88
N LEU A 40 -23.07 9.94 8.45
CA LEU A 40 -22.92 11.38 8.20
C LEU A 40 -23.83 11.87 7.06
N ARG A 41 -24.04 11.07 6.00
CA ARG A 41 -25.04 11.37 4.96
C ARG A 41 -26.45 11.40 5.52
N ALA A 42 -26.79 10.45 6.41
CA ALA A 42 -28.09 10.42 7.07
C ALA A 42 -28.32 11.66 7.96
N GLU A 43 -27.24 12.24 8.50
CA GLU A 43 -27.25 13.51 9.23
C GLU A 43 -27.25 14.75 8.31
N GLY A 44 -27.20 14.57 6.98
CA GLY A 44 -27.32 15.64 5.99
C GLY A 44 -26.02 16.10 5.34
N ALA A 45 -24.88 15.44 5.60
CA ALA A 45 -23.63 15.78 4.92
C ALA A 45 -23.67 15.38 3.43
N THR A 46 -23.33 16.32 2.55
CA THR A 46 -23.23 16.11 1.10
C THR A 46 -21.81 15.74 0.66
N PHE A 47 -20.81 16.08 1.46
CA PHE A 47 -19.38 15.94 1.13
C PHE A 47 -18.92 16.78 -0.07
N GLY A 48 -19.71 17.78 -0.49
CA GLY A 48 -19.36 18.69 -1.58
C GLY A 48 -19.11 17.97 -2.90
N ASP A 49 -18.02 18.33 -3.59
CA ASP A 49 -17.62 17.77 -4.89
C ASP A 49 -16.77 16.50 -4.79
N LEU A 50 -16.45 16.02 -3.58
CA LEU A 50 -15.55 14.88 -3.36
C LEU A 50 -15.94 13.62 -4.14
N PRO A 51 -17.22 13.18 -4.16
CA PRO A 51 -17.62 11.99 -4.92
C PRO A 51 -17.38 12.13 -6.43
N ALA A 52 -17.59 13.34 -6.99
CA ALA A 52 -17.40 13.60 -8.41
C ALA A 52 -15.91 13.74 -8.77
N ARG A 53 -15.13 14.43 -7.92
CA ARG A 53 -13.70 14.69 -8.13
C ARG A 53 -12.83 13.44 -7.93
N HIS A 54 -13.24 12.54 -7.04
CA HIS A 54 -12.53 11.31 -6.68
C HIS A 54 -13.40 10.07 -6.91
N GLY A 55 -14.06 9.98 -8.07
CA GLY A 55 -15.03 8.92 -8.36
C GLY A 55 -14.47 7.50 -8.25
N ALA A 56 -13.19 7.29 -8.59
CA ALA A 56 -12.56 5.96 -8.52
C ALA A 56 -12.39 5.48 -7.08
N GLU A 57 -11.93 6.36 -6.19
CA GLU A 57 -11.83 6.11 -4.75
C GLU A 57 -13.20 6.01 -4.09
N TRP A 58 -14.12 6.89 -4.49
CA TRP A 58 -15.49 6.90 -3.98
C TRP A 58 -16.22 5.60 -4.32
N ALA A 59 -16.02 5.05 -5.53
CA ALA A 59 -16.57 3.76 -5.93
C ALA A 59 -16.03 2.58 -5.10
N GLN A 60 -14.84 2.69 -4.47
CA GLN A 60 -14.35 1.68 -3.53
C GLN A 60 -15.07 1.76 -2.18
N LEU A 61 -15.38 2.98 -1.72
CA LEU A 61 -16.15 3.19 -0.48
C LEU A 61 -17.62 2.85 -0.70
N PHE A 62 -18.21 3.26 -1.82
CA PHE A 62 -19.61 3.07 -2.16
C PHE A 62 -19.76 2.45 -3.56
N PRO A 63 -19.64 1.11 -3.68
CA PRO A 63 -19.78 0.43 -4.95
C PRO A 63 -21.11 0.76 -5.66
N GLY A 64 -21.03 1.16 -6.92
CA GLY A 64 -22.19 1.48 -7.77
C GLY A 64 -22.60 2.96 -7.81
N GLU A 65 -22.05 3.83 -6.96
CA GLU A 65 -22.40 5.28 -6.98
C GLU A 65 -21.69 6.08 -8.09
N CYS A 66 -20.54 5.61 -8.57
CA CYS A 66 -19.77 6.28 -9.62
C CYS A 66 -19.44 5.31 -10.78
N PRO A 67 -20.44 4.85 -11.55
CA PRO A 67 -20.25 3.83 -12.58
C PRO A 67 -19.39 4.30 -13.76
N ASP A 68 -19.33 5.61 -14.01
CA ASP A 68 -18.54 6.21 -15.09
C ASP A 68 -17.10 6.56 -14.67
N ALA A 69 -16.73 6.35 -13.40
CA ALA A 69 -15.39 6.62 -12.92
C ALA A 69 -14.39 5.59 -13.46
N PRO A 70 -13.12 5.98 -13.70
CA PRO A 70 -12.09 5.02 -14.05
C PRO A 70 -11.91 4.00 -12.91
N VAL A 71 -11.51 2.78 -13.26
CA VAL A 71 -11.15 1.78 -12.25
C VAL A 71 -9.87 2.20 -11.53
N LEU A 72 -9.84 1.99 -10.21
CA LEU A 72 -8.71 2.44 -9.38
C LEU A 72 -7.36 1.82 -9.83
N ASP A 73 -7.39 0.62 -10.38
CA ASP A 73 -6.23 -0.11 -10.91
C ASP A 73 -5.56 0.58 -12.10
N ASP A 74 -6.30 1.39 -12.86
CA ASP A 74 -5.76 2.11 -14.03
C ASP A 74 -5.00 3.39 -13.65
N ILE A 75 -5.27 3.92 -12.46
CA ILE A 75 -4.80 5.24 -12.02
C ILE A 75 -3.84 5.17 -10.83
N ALA A 76 -3.77 4.05 -10.13
CA ALA A 76 -3.00 3.90 -8.90
C ALA A 76 -2.37 2.50 -8.76
N LEU A 77 -1.14 2.48 -8.26
CA LEU A 77 -0.36 1.25 -8.09
C LEU A 77 -0.77 0.44 -6.85
N ALA A 78 -1.04 -0.85 -7.05
CA ALA A 78 -1.33 -1.80 -5.98
C ALA A 78 -0.09 -2.24 -5.17
N ALA A 79 -0.35 -2.94 -4.07
CA ALA A 79 0.63 -3.79 -3.39
C ALA A 79 1.14 -4.90 -4.34
N SER A 80 2.25 -5.54 -3.99
CA SER A 80 2.79 -6.66 -4.79
C SER A 80 3.19 -7.87 -3.95
N GLU A 81 2.58 -9.01 -4.27
CA GLU A 81 2.84 -10.32 -3.66
C GLU A 81 4.27 -10.73 -4.00
N ARG A 82 4.61 -10.74 -5.28
CA ARG A 82 5.90 -11.22 -5.82
C ARG A 82 7.10 -10.43 -5.31
N ARG A 83 6.91 -9.18 -4.83
CA ARG A 83 7.98 -8.36 -4.24
C ARG A 83 7.89 -8.25 -2.72
N LEU A 84 6.86 -8.82 -2.08
CA LEU A 84 6.49 -8.58 -0.68
C LEU A 84 6.50 -7.08 -0.35
N HIS A 85 5.83 -6.30 -1.22
CA HIS A 85 5.61 -4.86 -1.06
C HIS A 85 4.19 -4.67 -0.58
N ARG A 86 4.02 -4.09 0.61
CA ARG A 86 2.71 -3.84 1.20
C ARG A 86 2.18 -2.45 0.85
N GLU A 87 3.05 -1.57 0.37
CA GLU A 87 2.71 -0.20 0.00
C GLU A 87 1.75 -0.22 -1.20
N SER A 88 0.58 0.42 -1.04
CA SER A 88 -0.47 0.50 -2.06
C SER A 88 -0.94 1.95 -2.19
N GLU A 89 -0.74 2.53 -3.37
CA GLU A 89 -1.26 3.85 -3.75
C GLU A 89 -2.79 3.83 -3.76
N GLN A 90 -3.37 2.71 -4.19
CA GLN A 90 -4.82 2.51 -4.22
C GLN A 90 -5.42 2.67 -2.82
N VAL A 91 -4.87 1.96 -1.83
CA VAL A 91 -5.32 2.05 -0.43
C VAL A 91 -5.10 3.45 0.11
N TYR A 92 -3.95 4.05 -0.15
CA TYR A 92 -3.66 5.43 0.27
C TYR A 92 -4.69 6.42 -0.26
N ARG A 93 -5.03 6.36 -1.55
CA ARG A 93 -5.99 7.27 -2.19
C ARG A 93 -7.39 7.11 -1.60
N VAL A 94 -7.87 5.87 -1.43
CA VAL A 94 -9.17 5.59 -0.80
C VAL A 94 -9.23 6.15 0.62
N LEU A 95 -8.19 5.92 1.43
CA LEU A 95 -8.13 6.41 2.80
C LEU A 95 -8.02 7.95 2.87
N SER A 96 -7.30 8.58 1.95
CA SER A 96 -7.22 10.04 1.84
C SER A 96 -8.57 10.67 1.53
N VAL A 97 -9.35 10.07 0.62
CA VAL A 97 -10.71 10.54 0.29
C VAL A 97 -11.65 10.34 1.47
N ALA A 98 -11.62 9.19 2.14
CA ALA A 98 -12.43 8.95 3.33
C ALA A 98 -12.10 9.94 4.47
N ALA A 99 -10.81 10.19 4.74
CA ALA A 99 -10.35 11.15 5.73
C ALA A 99 -10.81 12.58 5.39
N THR A 100 -10.76 12.95 4.11
CA THR A 100 -11.26 14.24 3.63
C THR A 100 -12.77 14.37 3.83
N ALA A 101 -13.54 13.32 3.51
CA ALA A 101 -14.99 13.31 3.68
C ALA A 101 -15.41 13.42 5.16
N LEU A 102 -14.71 12.76 6.08
CA LEU A 102 -14.95 12.91 7.53
C LEU A 102 -14.74 14.35 8.00
N CYS A 103 -13.64 14.99 7.58
CA CYS A 103 -13.36 16.39 7.93
C CYS A 103 -14.38 17.35 7.29
N ALA A 104 -14.69 17.13 6.00
CA ALA A 104 -15.66 17.95 5.26
C ALA A 104 -17.05 17.89 5.89
N ALA A 105 -17.52 16.70 6.29
CA ALA A 105 -18.80 16.56 6.96
C ALA A 105 -18.85 17.26 8.32
N SER A 106 -17.77 17.20 9.11
CA SER A 106 -17.70 17.95 10.38
C SER A 106 -17.82 19.46 10.17
N VAL A 107 -17.21 19.99 9.09
CA VAL A 107 -17.31 21.40 8.70
C VAL A 107 -18.70 21.74 8.20
N GLU A 108 -19.25 20.95 7.27
CA GLU A 108 -20.54 21.17 6.61
C GLU A 108 -21.70 21.14 7.61
N LEU A 109 -21.68 20.17 8.53
CA LEU A 109 -22.69 20.05 9.58
C LEU A 109 -22.50 21.07 10.70
N ASP A 110 -21.37 21.78 10.72
CA ASP A 110 -20.89 22.61 11.83
C ASP A 110 -21.03 21.90 13.19
N ARG A 111 -20.70 20.60 13.21
CA ARG A 111 -20.84 19.72 14.39
C ARG A 111 -19.56 18.91 14.59
N PRO A 112 -19.12 18.71 15.85
CA PRO A 112 -18.07 17.73 16.12
C PRO A 112 -18.50 16.33 15.70
N VAL A 113 -17.60 15.57 15.08
CA VAL A 113 -17.79 14.16 14.76
C VAL A 113 -16.96 13.33 15.73
N LEU A 114 -17.62 12.45 16.46
CA LEU A 114 -17.03 11.59 17.47
C LEU A 114 -17.01 10.15 16.97
N LEU A 115 -15.82 9.59 16.81
CA LEU A 115 -15.59 8.25 16.30
C LEU A 115 -15.40 7.29 17.48
N ARG A 116 -16.44 6.51 17.77
CA ARG A 116 -16.47 5.56 18.88
C ARG A 116 -15.87 4.21 18.46
N GLY A 117 -15.09 3.58 19.34
CA GLY A 117 -14.62 2.21 19.12
C GLY A 117 -13.64 2.06 17.96
N ALA A 118 -12.89 3.12 17.61
CA ALA A 118 -11.94 3.11 16.50
C ALA A 118 -10.91 1.96 16.60
N GLY A 119 -10.52 1.55 17.81
CA GLY A 119 -9.62 0.41 18.01
C GLY A 119 -10.19 -0.94 17.57
N GLY A 120 -11.52 -1.10 17.53
CA GLY A 120 -12.22 -2.33 17.17
C GLY A 120 -12.41 -2.54 15.68
N THR A 121 -12.38 -1.46 14.88
CA THR A 121 -12.68 -1.47 13.44
C THR A 121 -11.69 -2.28 12.58
N ASP A 122 -11.97 -2.50 11.30
CA ASP A 122 -11.01 -3.11 10.38
C ASP A 122 -9.73 -2.24 10.27
N LEU A 123 -8.56 -2.87 10.12
CA LEU A 123 -7.28 -2.16 10.18
C LEU A 123 -7.15 -1.06 9.11
N SER A 124 -7.74 -1.27 7.93
CA SER A 124 -7.77 -0.27 6.86
C SER A 124 -8.57 0.97 7.28
N SER A 125 -9.76 0.79 7.88
CA SER A 125 -10.55 1.88 8.46
C SER A 125 -9.80 2.62 9.55
N LEU A 126 -9.10 1.92 10.45
CA LEU A 126 -8.31 2.56 11.51
C LEU A 126 -7.18 3.44 10.96
N ARG A 127 -6.55 3.04 9.85
CA ARG A 127 -5.57 3.89 9.14
C ARG A 127 -6.22 5.15 8.54
N GLY A 128 -7.45 5.04 8.03
CA GLY A 128 -8.22 6.20 7.59
C GLY A 128 -8.59 7.15 8.73
N VAL A 129 -8.95 6.61 9.90
CA VAL A 129 -9.20 7.41 11.12
C VAL A 129 -7.96 8.17 11.54
N MET A 130 -6.80 7.50 11.57
CA MET A 130 -5.51 8.11 11.87
C MET A 130 -5.22 9.29 10.94
N LEU A 131 -5.42 9.11 9.63
CA LEU A 131 -5.25 10.17 8.64
C LEU A 131 -6.26 11.31 8.81
N ALA A 132 -7.52 10.99 9.13
CA ALA A 132 -8.57 11.99 9.37
C ALA A 132 -8.24 12.88 10.58
N VAL A 133 -7.74 12.30 11.67
CA VAL A 133 -7.36 13.03 12.88
C VAL A 133 -6.18 13.99 12.60
N GLU A 134 -5.13 13.53 11.90
CA GLU A 134 -4.02 14.40 11.51
C GLU A 134 -4.50 15.54 10.58
N ARG A 135 -5.32 15.21 9.58
CA ARG A 135 -5.92 16.18 8.65
C ARG A 135 -6.78 17.22 9.34
N ALA A 136 -7.57 16.85 10.35
CA ALA A 136 -8.41 17.77 11.08
C ALA A 136 -7.60 18.89 11.75
N GLY A 137 -6.34 18.62 12.12
CA GLY A 137 -5.43 19.62 12.69
C GLY A 137 -5.10 20.79 11.73
N VAL A 138 -5.18 20.57 10.42
CA VAL A 138 -4.86 21.58 9.38
C VAL A 138 -6.06 21.98 8.54
N THR A 139 -7.25 21.44 8.83
CA THR A 139 -8.50 21.76 8.12
C THR A 139 -9.31 22.76 8.93
N PRO A 140 -9.45 24.02 8.48
CA PRO A 140 -10.22 25.02 9.21
C PRO A 140 -11.65 24.56 9.51
N GLY A 141 -12.06 24.65 10.77
CA GLY A 141 -13.41 24.31 11.23
C GLY A 141 -13.68 22.83 11.49
N ALA A 142 -12.83 21.91 11.02
CA ALA A 142 -13.01 20.48 11.24
C ALA A 142 -12.81 20.10 12.71
N ARG A 143 -13.72 19.29 13.27
CA ARG A 143 -13.72 18.89 14.68
C ARG A 143 -13.96 17.38 14.79
N LEU A 144 -12.86 16.62 14.80
CA LEU A 144 -12.89 15.16 15.00
C LEU A 144 -12.41 14.79 16.39
N GLY A 145 -13.10 13.85 17.04
CA GLY A 145 -12.71 13.27 18.32
C GLY A 145 -12.80 11.75 18.29
N LEU A 146 -12.00 11.08 19.14
CA LEU A 146 -12.06 9.64 19.33
C LEU A 146 -12.70 9.33 20.69
N VAL A 147 -13.64 8.39 20.72
CA VAL A 147 -14.30 7.93 21.95
C VAL A 147 -14.01 6.44 22.12
N ASP A 148 -13.58 6.06 23.32
CA ASP A 148 -13.18 4.68 23.65
C ASP A 148 -12.21 4.04 22.63
N PRO A 149 -11.16 4.74 22.14
CA PRO A 149 -10.31 4.24 21.05
C PRO A 149 -9.49 2.99 21.41
N ARG A 150 -9.39 2.65 22.70
CA ARG A 150 -8.62 1.51 23.22
C ARG A 150 -9.38 0.20 23.20
N LYS A 151 -10.70 0.26 23.04
CA LYS A 151 -11.55 -0.93 22.98
C LYS A 151 -11.30 -1.64 21.66
N ILE A 152 -10.98 -2.92 21.73
CA ILE A 152 -10.67 -3.78 20.58
C ILE A 152 -11.41 -5.11 20.68
N ARG A 153 -11.53 -5.79 19.54
CA ARG A 153 -12.02 -7.17 19.48
C ARG A 153 -10.96 -8.17 19.93
N ILE A 154 -11.42 -9.29 20.46
CA ILE A 154 -10.55 -10.45 20.67
C ILE A 154 -10.11 -10.97 19.29
N PRO A 155 -8.79 -11.09 19.02
CA PRO A 155 -8.31 -11.65 17.76
C PRO A 155 -8.83 -13.07 17.53
N ALA A 156 -9.17 -13.39 16.29
CA ALA A 156 -9.57 -14.75 15.87
C ALA A 156 -8.34 -15.70 15.77
N GLY A 157 -7.50 -15.70 16.80
CA GLY A 157 -6.27 -16.47 16.93
C GLY A 157 -4.99 -15.67 16.67
N PRO A 158 -3.81 -16.29 16.89
CA PRO A 158 -2.51 -15.61 16.84
C PRO A 158 -2.11 -15.12 15.44
N HIS A 159 -2.72 -15.64 14.38
CA HIS A 159 -2.48 -15.22 13.00
C HIS A 159 -3.20 -13.91 12.67
N ALA A 160 -4.29 -13.61 13.39
CA ALA A 160 -5.10 -12.42 13.27
C ALA A 160 -4.85 -11.42 14.42
N ASP A 161 -3.79 -11.60 15.22
CA ASP A 161 -3.43 -10.64 16.28
C ASP A 161 -2.68 -9.44 15.70
N TYR A 162 -3.42 -8.35 15.45
CA TYR A 162 -2.91 -7.08 14.94
C TYR A 162 -2.79 -6.00 16.03
N ARG A 163 -2.74 -6.36 17.31
CA ARG A 163 -2.67 -5.39 18.42
C ARG A 163 -1.50 -4.42 18.31
N HIS A 164 -0.32 -4.89 17.88
CA HIS A 164 0.84 -4.02 17.66
C HIS A 164 0.58 -2.94 16.61
N GLU A 165 -0.04 -3.31 15.49
CA GLU A 165 -0.35 -2.37 14.41
C GLU A 165 -1.49 -1.42 14.85
N ARG A 166 -2.51 -1.92 15.55
CA ARG A 166 -3.61 -1.11 16.11
C ARG A 166 -3.08 -0.04 17.07
N ALA A 167 -2.24 -0.43 18.03
CA ALA A 167 -1.59 0.51 18.95
C ALA A 167 -0.73 1.55 18.20
N ARG A 168 -0.07 1.15 17.10
CA ARG A 168 0.70 2.07 16.25
C ARG A 168 -0.19 3.09 15.56
N CYS A 169 -1.27 2.67 14.92
CA CYS A 169 -2.26 3.57 14.31
C CYS A 169 -2.83 4.54 15.35
N LEU A 170 -3.20 4.04 16.53
CA LEU A 170 -3.77 4.87 17.60
C LEU A 170 -2.78 5.91 18.12
N ARG A 171 -1.50 5.55 18.33
CA ARG A 171 -0.44 6.52 18.68
C ARG A 171 -0.27 7.61 17.62
N ARG A 172 -0.30 7.21 16.35
CA ARG A 172 -0.23 8.14 15.21
C ARG A 172 -1.53 8.95 15.06
N ALA A 173 -2.64 8.52 15.65
CA ALA A 173 -3.86 9.32 15.82
C ALA A 173 -3.84 10.17 17.11
N GLY A 174 -2.70 10.29 17.79
CA GLY A 174 -2.55 11.10 19.00
C GLY A 174 -3.01 10.42 20.30
N VAL A 175 -3.32 9.12 20.30
CA VAL A 175 -3.70 8.36 21.49
C VAL A 175 -2.47 7.70 22.12
N PRO A 176 -2.02 8.12 23.32
CA PRO A 176 -0.85 7.53 23.97
C PRO A 176 -1.20 6.13 24.51
N VAL A 177 -0.96 5.10 23.71
CA VAL A 177 -1.36 3.71 23.99
C VAL A 177 -0.25 2.73 23.58
N GLY A 178 0.04 1.76 24.45
CA GLY A 178 0.81 0.55 24.18
C GLY A 178 -0.08 -0.63 23.82
N VAL A 179 0.53 -1.79 23.56
CA VAL A 179 -0.23 -3.03 23.28
C VAL A 179 -1.00 -3.50 24.52
N ASP A 180 -0.41 -3.34 25.70
CA ASP A 180 -0.99 -3.80 26.98
C ASP A 180 -2.12 -2.89 27.48
N ASP A 181 -2.26 -1.70 26.90
CA ASP A 181 -3.32 -0.74 27.21
C ASP A 181 -4.61 -0.97 26.39
N LEU A 182 -4.62 -1.97 25.49
CA LEU A 182 -5.78 -2.29 24.66
C LEU A 182 -6.74 -3.20 25.41
N GLU A 183 -8.03 -2.86 25.39
CA GLU A 183 -9.07 -3.48 26.20
C GLU A 183 -9.98 -4.37 25.33
N PHE A 184 -10.11 -5.66 25.69
CA PHE A 184 -11.05 -6.57 25.04
C PHE A 184 -12.48 -6.35 25.56
N ASP A 185 -13.04 -5.18 25.26
CA ASP A 185 -14.36 -4.73 25.73
C ASP A 185 -15.32 -4.49 24.55
N LEU A 186 -15.18 -5.28 23.49
CA LEU A 186 -16.10 -5.32 22.35
C LEU A 186 -16.55 -6.77 22.14
N ALA A 187 -17.83 -6.93 21.79
CA ALA A 187 -18.40 -8.25 21.54
C ALA A 187 -17.58 -8.99 20.47
N GLY A 188 -17.38 -10.31 20.66
CA GLY A 188 -16.60 -11.14 19.76
C GLY A 188 -17.30 -11.32 18.42
N LEU A 189 -16.66 -10.82 17.35
CA LEU A 189 -17.20 -10.65 15.99
C LEU A 189 -18.49 -9.78 15.97
N PRO A 190 -18.61 -8.80 15.05
CA PRO A 190 -19.88 -8.12 14.87
C PRO A 190 -20.95 -9.18 14.61
N ASP A 191 -22.05 -9.04 15.33
CA ASP A 191 -23.21 -9.92 15.22
C ASP A 191 -23.48 -10.20 13.73
N THR A 192 -23.74 -11.47 13.38
CA THR A 192 -24.07 -11.90 12.00
C THR A 192 -25.32 -11.21 11.42
N ALA A 193 -25.91 -10.28 12.18
CA ALA A 193 -27.08 -9.48 11.88
C ALA A 193 -26.85 -8.40 10.81
N PHE A 194 -25.60 -8.06 10.44
CA PHE A 194 -25.34 -7.07 9.39
C PHE A 194 -25.11 -7.74 8.03
N PRO A 195 -25.94 -7.47 7.01
CA PRO A 195 -25.69 -7.96 5.66
C PRO A 195 -24.36 -7.40 5.15
N PRO A 196 -23.54 -8.18 4.43
CA PRO A 196 -22.28 -7.71 3.89
C PRO A 196 -22.49 -6.50 2.98
N ALA A 197 -21.83 -5.39 3.30
CA ALA A 197 -21.90 -4.15 2.52
C ALA A 197 -20.98 -4.17 1.28
N SER A 198 -20.25 -5.26 1.04
CA SER A 198 -19.31 -5.39 -0.06
C SER A 198 -19.11 -6.85 -0.47
N ARG A 199 -18.64 -7.06 -1.71
CA ARG A 199 -18.27 -8.39 -2.21
C ARG A 199 -17.21 -9.07 -1.36
N GLU A 200 -16.23 -8.31 -0.86
CA GLU A 200 -15.21 -8.82 0.07
C GLU A 200 -15.87 -9.41 1.33
N GLY A 201 -16.84 -8.70 1.92
CA GLY A 201 -17.58 -9.18 3.09
C GLY A 201 -18.43 -10.42 2.81
N GLU A 202 -19.11 -10.48 1.65
CA GLU A 202 -19.86 -11.67 1.23
C GLU A 202 -18.97 -12.91 1.18
N LEU A 203 -17.79 -12.78 0.56
CA LEU A 203 -16.83 -13.88 0.46
C LEU A 203 -16.30 -14.30 1.84
N TYR A 204 -16.07 -13.34 2.75
CA TYR A 204 -15.66 -13.65 4.12
C TYR A 204 -16.70 -14.50 4.86
N PHE A 205 -17.98 -14.09 4.80
CA PHE A 205 -19.05 -14.83 5.46
C PHE A 205 -19.20 -16.24 4.89
N VAL A 206 -19.21 -16.40 3.57
CA VAL A 206 -19.26 -17.72 2.92
C VAL A 206 -18.06 -18.58 3.32
N ALA A 207 -16.85 -18.02 3.40
CA ALA A 207 -15.65 -18.79 3.78
C ALA A 207 -15.68 -19.25 5.26
N THR A 208 -16.25 -18.44 6.14
CA THR A 208 -16.21 -18.66 7.60
C THR A 208 -17.43 -19.38 8.15
N ASP A 209 -18.56 -19.36 7.45
CA ASP A 209 -19.81 -20.00 7.85
C ASP A 209 -19.66 -21.54 7.94
N PRO A 210 -19.87 -22.17 9.12
CA PRO A 210 -19.81 -23.61 9.27
C PRO A 210 -20.90 -24.37 8.50
N ASP A 211 -22.04 -23.74 8.21
CA ASP A 211 -23.19 -24.37 7.56
C ASP A 211 -23.09 -24.37 6.03
N THR A 212 -22.22 -23.51 5.49
CA THR A 212 -21.89 -23.50 4.06
C THR A 212 -21.11 -24.74 3.63
N ALA A 213 -21.41 -25.28 2.44
CA ALA A 213 -20.74 -26.47 1.91
C ALA A 213 -19.21 -26.27 1.78
N ARG A 214 -18.45 -27.31 2.12
CA ARG A 214 -16.97 -27.28 2.17
C ARG A 214 -16.32 -26.70 0.89
N VAL A 215 -16.81 -27.08 -0.28
CA VAL A 215 -16.29 -26.61 -1.58
C VAL A 215 -16.54 -25.11 -1.76
N ASP A 216 -17.73 -24.62 -1.38
CA ASP A 216 -18.06 -23.20 -1.44
C ASP A 216 -17.20 -22.37 -0.49
N ARG A 217 -16.98 -22.87 0.73
CA ARG A 217 -16.10 -22.22 1.70
C ARG A 217 -14.66 -22.09 1.19
N LEU A 218 -14.13 -23.16 0.57
CA LEU A 218 -12.80 -23.15 -0.02
C LEU A 218 -12.71 -22.20 -1.21
N ALA A 219 -13.71 -22.22 -2.11
CA ALA A 219 -13.77 -21.32 -3.25
C ALA A 219 -13.85 -19.84 -2.82
N ALA A 220 -14.70 -19.55 -1.83
CA ALA A 220 -14.82 -18.23 -1.23
C ALA A 220 -13.53 -17.80 -0.54
N ALA A 221 -12.80 -18.71 0.11
CA ALA A 221 -11.53 -18.39 0.74
C ALA A 221 -10.43 -17.97 -0.27
N LEU A 222 -10.36 -18.64 -1.42
CA LEU A 222 -9.43 -18.27 -2.50
C LEU A 222 -9.79 -16.91 -3.10
N ALA A 223 -11.06 -16.69 -3.43
CA ALA A 223 -11.57 -15.43 -3.96
C ALA A 223 -11.38 -14.28 -2.96
N TYR A 224 -11.68 -14.52 -1.68
CA TYR A 224 -11.49 -13.55 -0.60
C TYR A 224 -10.02 -13.12 -0.49
N ALA A 225 -9.08 -14.08 -0.49
CA ALA A 225 -7.66 -13.76 -0.39
C ALA A 225 -7.17 -12.86 -1.54
N ARG A 226 -7.70 -13.05 -2.75
CA ARG A 226 -7.43 -12.18 -3.91
C ARG A 226 -8.00 -10.77 -3.71
N CYS A 227 -9.28 -10.66 -3.36
CA CYS A 227 -9.93 -9.35 -3.14
C CYS A 227 -9.29 -8.57 -1.99
N ALA A 228 -9.12 -9.21 -0.84
CA ALA A 228 -8.61 -8.62 0.39
C ALA A 228 -7.13 -8.19 0.28
N PHE A 229 -6.37 -8.74 -0.69
CA PHE A 229 -5.00 -8.31 -0.91
C PHE A 229 -4.91 -6.88 -1.42
N PHE A 230 -5.76 -6.51 -2.38
CA PHE A 230 -5.75 -5.16 -2.97
C PHE A 230 -6.33 -4.12 -2.02
N SER A 231 -7.28 -4.51 -1.17
CA SER A 231 -7.84 -3.65 -0.13
C SER A 231 -7.03 -3.65 1.18
N ALA A 232 -5.91 -4.38 1.24
CA ALA A 232 -5.05 -4.54 2.41
C ALA A 232 -5.76 -5.07 3.68
N ASN A 233 -6.81 -5.90 3.54
CA ASN A 233 -7.47 -6.55 4.67
C ASN A 233 -6.69 -7.79 5.15
N TRP A 234 -5.54 -7.50 5.73
CA TRP A 234 -4.56 -8.47 6.23
C TRP A 234 -5.11 -9.39 7.31
N GLU A 235 -5.91 -8.83 8.21
CA GLU A 235 -6.53 -9.56 9.31
C GLU A 235 -7.53 -10.61 8.81
N GLY A 236 -8.47 -10.20 7.96
CA GLY A 236 -9.42 -11.14 7.39
C GLY A 236 -8.76 -12.21 6.52
N MET A 237 -7.68 -11.88 5.79
CA MET A 237 -6.92 -12.87 5.00
C MET A 237 -6.33 -13.97 5.89
N ALA A 238 -5.79 -13.60 7.05
CA ALA A 238 -5.23 -14.57 8.00
C ALA A 238 -6.32 -15.49 8.58
N ILE A 239 -7.50 -14.94 8.91
CA ILE A 239 -8.64 -15.70 9.44
C ILE A 239 -9.13 -16.72 8.41
N VAL A 240 -9.44 -16.24 7.20
CA VAL A 240 -10.00 -17.06 6.12
C VAL A 240 -9.00 -18.13 5.68
N ALA A 241 -7.72 -17.79 5.51
CA ALA A 241 -6.71 -18.77 5.14
C ALA A 241 -6.53 -19.85 6.22
N LYS A 242 -6.53 -19.46 7.50
CA LYS A 242 -6.41 -20.43 8.60
C LYS A 242 -7.60 -21.37 8.66
N ALA A 243 -8.82 -20.85 8.51
CA ALA A 243 -10.03 -21.66 8.47
C ALA A 243 -10.00 -22.64 7.29
N ALA A 244 -9.63 -22.15 6.10
CA ALA A 244 -9.55 -22.95 4.88
C ALA A 244 -8.52 -24.08 4.95
N VAL A 245 -7.36 -23.87 5.60
CA VAL A 245 -6.37 -24.94 5.82
C VAL A 245 -6.99 -26.12 6.59
N GLY A 246 -7.88 -25.85 7.54
CA GLY A 246 -8.60 -26.89 8.28
C GLY A 246 -9.57 -27.71 7.42
N LEU A 247 -10.15 -27.09 6.40
CA LEU A 247 -11.13 -27.71 5.49
C LEU A 247 -10.51 -28.67 4.48
N LEU A 248 -9.19 -28.58 4.25
CA LEU A 248 -8.49 -29.46 3.31
C LEU A 248 -8.36 -30.91 3.82
N ARG A 249 -8.52 -31.15 5.13
CA ARG A 249 -8.42 -32.49 5.70
C ARG A 249 -9.48 -33.42 5.11
N GLY A 250 -9.03 -34.45 4.40
CA GLY A 250 -9.90 -35.43 3.76
C GLY A 250 -10.61 -34.91 2.51
N LEU A 251 -10.19 -33.78 1.94
CA LEU A 251 -10.61 -33.36 0.61
C LEU A 251 -9.87 -34.21 -0.44
N PRO A 252 -10.56 -34.80 -1.44
CA PRO A 252 -9.90 -35.49 -2.54
C PRO A 252 -9.42 -34.51 -3.62
N ASP A 253 -8.33 -34.82 -4.30
CA ASP A 253 -7.82 -34.00 -5.43
C ASP A 253 -8.86 -33.79 -6.54
N ALA A 254 -9.75 -34.77 -6.75
CA ALA A 254 -10.84 -34.67 -7.73
C ALA A 254 -11.82 -33.50 -7.47
N ALA A 255 -11.88 -32.96 -6.25
CA ALA A 255 -12.71 -31.80 -5.90
C ALA A 255 -12.05 -30.45 -6.24
N VAL A 256 -10.72 -30.43 -6.46
CA VAL A 256 -9.96 -29.19 -6.67
C VAL A 256 -10.41 -28.42 -7.92
N PRO A 257 -10.65 -29.04 -9.09
CA PRO A 257 -11.14 -28.32 -10.27
C PRO A 257 -12.46 -27.58 -10.01
N GLU A 258 -13.36 -28.15 -9.21
CA GLU A 258 -14.64 -27.51 -8.85
C GLU A 258 -14.43 -26.30 -7.94
N VAL A 259 -13.56 -26.42 -6.92
CA VAL A 259 -13.16 -25.30 -6.05
C VAL A 259 -12.62 -24.13 -6.88
N LEU A 260 -11.72 -24.42 -7.83
CA LEU A 260 -11.11 -23.40 -8.70
C LEU A 260 -12.11 -22.76 -9.66
N ALA A 261 -13.03 -23.55 -10.23
CA ALA A 261 -14.08 -23.03 -11.10
C ALA A 261 -15.00 -22.06 -10.34
N ARG A 262 -15.47 -22.44 -9.14
CA ARG A 262 -16.32 -21.58 -8.31
C ARG A 262 -15.59 -20.33 -7.84
N SER A 263 -14.30 -20.44 -7.48
CA SER A 263 -13.49 -19.28 -7.07
C SER A 263 -13.40 -18.22 -8.18
N ARG A 264 -13.20 -18.62 -9.44
CA ARG A 264 -13.11 -17.68 -10.58
C ARG A 264 -14.42 -16.93 -10.81
N THR A 265 -15.56 -17.61 -10.67
CA THR A 265 -16.87 -16.95 -10.75
C THR A 265 -17.11 -16.00 -9.57
N ALA A 266 -16.50 -16.28 -8.43
CA ALA A 266 -16.79 -15.58 -7.18
C ALA A 266 -16.15 -14.20 -7.09
N ASP A 267 -14.90 -13.98 -7.52
CA ASP A 267 -14.29 -12.64 -7.42
C ASP A 267 -14.52 -11.75 -8.65
N GLY A 268 -14.82 -12.34 -9.82
CA GLY A 268 -15.00 -11.58 -11.06
C GLY A 268 -13.73 -10.80 -11.49
N LEU A 269 -12.60 -11.04 -10.85
CA LEU A 269 -11.34 -10.38 -11.13
C LEU A 269 -10.68 -11.09 -12.32
N ALA A 270 -10.40 -10.35 -13.39
CA ALA A 270 -9.48 -10.80 -14.45
C ALA A 270 -8.22 -11.37 -13.79
N GLU A 271 -7.63 -12.44 -14.34
CA GLU A 271 -6.54 -13.21 -13.72
C GLU A 271 -5.51 -12.28 -13.06
N ALA A 272 -5.69 -12.08 -11.75
CA ALA A 272 -4.88 -11.14 -11.01
C ALA A 272 -3.50 -11.76 -10.96
N ILE A 273 -2.48 -10.98 -11.32
CA ILE A 273 -1.09 -11.47 -11.34
C ILE A 273 -0.64 -11.88 -9.92
N GLU A 274 -1.28 -11.29 -8.91
CA GLU A 274 -1.13 -11.64 -7.51
C GLU A 274 -2.14 -12.74 -7.16
N PHE A 275 -1.69 -13.83 -6.52
CA PHE A 275 -2.43 -15.03 -6.14
C PHE A 275 -3.00 -15.83 -7.34
N GLU A 276 -2.16 -16.09 -8.34
CA GLU A 276 -2.49 -16.95 -9.49
C GLU A 276 -3.03 -18.32 -9.05
N THR A 277 -4.30 -18.60 -9.34
CA THR A 277 -4.94 -19.90 -9.06
C THR A 277 -4.79 -20.91 -10.19
N VAL A 278 -4.29 -20.49 -11.36
CA VAL A 278 -4.16 -21.33 -12.56
C VAL A 278 -3.13 -22.45 -12.41
N VAL A 279 -2.17 -22.29 -11.50
CA VAL A 279 -1.12 -23.29 -11.22
C VAL A 279 -1.55 -24.36 -10.22
N LEU A 280 -2.73 -24.23 -9.62
CA LEU A 280 -3.24 -25.13 -8.58
C LEU A 280 -3.86 -26.37 -9.23
N ARG A 281 -3.35 -27.56 -8.88
CA ARG A 281 -3.76 -28.84 -9.50
C ARG A 281 -4.29 -29.85 -8.49
N GLY A 282 -3.83 -29.80 -7.25
CA GLY A 282 -4.22 -30.72 -6.18
C GLY A 282 -4.40 -30.06 -4.82
N VAL A 283 -4.73 -30.86 -3.81
CA VAL A 283 -4.94 -30.43 -2.42
C VAL A 283 -3.65 -29.89 -1.81
N ASP A 284 -2.50 -30.48 -2.16
CA ASP A 284 -1.19 -29.98 -1.75
C ASP A 284 -0.94 -28.55 -2.29
N ASP A 285 -1.38 -28.26 -3.52
CA ASP A 285 -1.26 -26.92 -4.08
C ASP A 285 -2.19 -25.92 -3.38
N LEU A 286 -3.44 -26.31 -3.09
CA LEU A 286 -4.37 -25.48 -2.31
C LEU A 286 -3.80 -25.18 -0.92
N ARG A 287 -3.22 -26.18 -0.26
CA ARG A 287 -2.57 -26.01 1.05
C ARG A 287 -1.42 -25.02 0.94
N ALA A 288 -0.54 -25.19 -0.05
CA ALA A 288 0.59 -24.30 -0.26
C ALA A 288 0.13 -22.86 -0.57
N PHE A 289 -0.94 -22.67 -1.35
CA PHE A 289 -1.53 -21.35 -1.59
C PHE A 289 -1.98 -20.68 -0.28
N LEU A 290 -2.71 -21.39 0.57
CA LEU A 290 -3.21 -20.82 1.84
C LEU A 290 -2.07 -20.54 2.84
N LEU A 291 -1.04 -21.40 2.87
CA LEU A 291 0.17 -21.15 3.65
C LEU A 291 0.95 -19.95 3.11
N LYS A 292 1.00 -19.77 1.80
CA LYS A 292 1.58 -18.57 1.16
C LYS A 292 0.85 -17.31 1.62
N VAL A 293 -0.49 -17.31 1.62
CA VAL A 293 -1.30 -16.20 2.16
C VAL A 293 -0.89 -15.89 3.61
N LEU A 294 -0.85 -16.89 4.49
CA LEU A 294 -0.44 -16.71 5.89
C LEU A 294 1.00 -16.17 6.01
N GLY A 295 1.91 -16.64 5.17
CA GLY A 295 3.30 -16.18 5.13
C GLY A 295 3.43 -14.71 4.72
N ILE A 296 2.68 -14.28 3.71
CA ILE A 296 2.63 -12.88 3.26
C ILE A 296 2.07 -12.00 4.38
N GLN A 297 0.97 -12.41 5.01
CA GLN A 297 0.39 -11.66 6.13
C GLN A 297 1.35 -11.51 7.30
N ALA A 298 2.01 -12.61 7.67
CA ALA A 298 3.05 -12.59 8.70
C ALA A 298 4.20 -11.63 8.35
N GLY A 299 4.64 -11.63 7.09
CA GLY A 299 5.67 -10.71 6.61
C GLY A 299 5.25 -9.25 6.69
N PHE A 300 4.00 -8.93 6.35
CA PHE A 300 3.46 -7.57 6.32
C PHE A 300 3.22 -6.97 7.71
N ARG A 301 2.95 -7.81 8.73
CA ARG A 301 2.90 -7.40 10.15
C ARG A 301 4.27 -7.32 10.82
N GLY A 302 5.36 -7.62 10.10
CA GLY A 302 6.72 -7.58 10.63
C GLY A 302 7.23 -8.89 11.25
N ASP A 303 6.39 -9.94 11.32
CA ASP A 303 6.74 -11.24 11.89
C ASP A 303 7.43 -12.12 10.82
N GLN A 304 8.71 -11.82 10.59
CA GLN A 304 9.50 -12.48 9.55
C GLN A 304 9.78 -13.95 9.86
N ASP A 305 9.79 -14.34 11.14
CA ASP A 305 10.03 -15.74 11.53
C ASP A 305 8.80 -16.61 11.25
N ALA A 306 7.60 -16.14 11.59
CA ALA A 306 6.38 -16.85 11.20
C ALA A 306 6.23 -16.90 9.67
N ALA A 307 6.57 -15.81 8.96
CA ALA A 307 6.57 -15.78 7.50
C ALA A 307 7.44 -16.90 6.90
N LEU A 308 8.70 -17.01 7.35
CA LEU A 308 9.61 -18.08 6.93
C LEU A 308 9.07 -19.47 7.27
N GLY A 309 8.46 -19.62 8.46
CA GLY A 309 7.81 -20.86 8.87
C GLY A 309 6.72 -21.30 7.88
N TYR A 310 5.85 -20.37 7.47
CA TYR A 310 4.79 -20.65 6.50
C TYR A 310 5.32 -20.95 5.11
N PHE A 311 6.26 -20.16 4.60
CA PHE A 311 6.81 -20.38 3.27
C PHE A 311 7.50 -21.75 3.18
N ARG A 312 8.20 -22.17 4.22
CA ARG A 312 8.77 -23.53 4.31
C ARG A 312 7.70 -24.61 4.46
N ALA A 313 6.65 -24.35 5.23
CA ALA A 313 5.54 -25.29 5.40
C ALA A 313 4.78 -25.56 4.09
N MET A 314 4.80 -24.64 3.11
CA MET A 314 4.21 -24.87 1.77
C MET A 314 4.70 -26.17 1.13
N ARG A 315 5.98 -26.49 1.31
CA ARG A 315 6.66 -27.67 0.73
C ARG A 315 6.90 -28.81 1.72
N ALA A 316 6.47 -28.65 2.98
CA ALA A 316 6.62 -29.69 4.00
C ALA A 316 5.50 -30.73 3.88
N ASP A 317 5.86 -32.00 3.77
CA ASP A 317 4.93 -33.14 3.66
C ASP A 317 3.93 -32.99 2.50
N ALA A 318 4.37 -32.46 1.36
CA ALA A 318 3.54 -32.19 0.18
C ALA A 318 4.14 -32.87 -1.08
N PRO A 319 4.08 -34.22 -1.19
CA PRO A 319 4.70 -34.95 -2.30
C PRO A 319 4.01 -34.67 -3.65
N GLY A 320 2.77 -34.18 -3.64
CA GLY A 320 2.01 -33.80 -4.84
C GLY A 320 2.14 -32.32 -5.20
N LEU A 321 3.01 -31.56 -4.52
CA LEU A 321 3.17 -30.13 -4.78
C LEU A 321 3.73 -29.88 -6.18
N SER A 322 3.08 -28.97 -6.90
CA SER A 322 3.53 -28.57 -8.22
C SER A 322 4.93 -27.92 -8.22
N PRO A 323 5.71 -28.08 -9.31
CA PRO A 323 7.01 -27.43 -9.45
C PRO A 323 6.95 -25.92 -9.28
N GLU A 324 5.89 -25.26 -9.76
CA GLU A 324 5.68 -23.83 -9.62
C GLU A 324 5.54 -23.42 -8.16
N LEU A 325 4.70 -24.10 -7.38
CA LEU A 325 4.53 -23.77 -5.96
C LEU A 325 5.73 -24.16 -5.10
N LEU A 326 6.47 -25.20 -5.48
CA LEU A 326 7.74 -25.54 -4.85
C LEU A 326 8.78 -24.43 -5.10
N ALA A 327 8.89 -23.93 -6.33
CA ALA A 327 9.73 -22.78 -6.64
C ALA A 327 9.28 -21.50 -5.92
N GLN A 328 7.96 -21.22 -5.86
CA GLN A 328 7.42 -20.09 -5.11
C GLN A 328 7.76 -20.19 -3.61
N SER A 329 7.64 -21.37 -3.01
CA SER A 329 8.01 -21.62 -1.62
C SER A 329 9.46 -21.22 -1.34
N HIS A 330 10.40 -21.62 -2.19
CA HIS A 330 11.80 -21.20 -2.11
C HIS A 330 11.98 -19.70 -2.38
N LEU A 331 11.28 -19.15 -3.37
CA LEU A 331 11.33 -17.73 -3.73
C LEU A 331 10.92 -16.85 -2.57
N TYR A 332 9.78 -17.09 -1.91
CA TYR A 332 9.32 -16.28 -0.78
C TYR A 332 10.22 -16.42 0.45
N THR A 333 10.78 -17.63 0.66
CA THR A 333 11.77 -17.87 1.72
C THR A 333 13.03 -17.03 1.45
N ALA A 334 13.59 -17.10 0.24
CA ALA A 334 14.75 -16.34 -0.18
C ALA A 334 14.51 -14.83 -0.15
N LEU A 335 13.33 -14.37 -0.58
CA LEU A 335 12.96 -12.95 -0.59
C LEU A 335 12.89 -12.39 0.83
N THR A 336 12.34 -13.15 1.77
CA THR A 336 12.30 -12.77 3.19
C THR A 336 13.69 -12.73 3.81
N LEU A 337 14.51 -13.75 3.57
CA LEU A 337 15.90 -13.82 4.05
C LEU A 337 16.75 -12.68 3.49
N SER A 338 16.62 -12.38 2.19
CA SER A 338 17.40 -11.36 1.49
C SER A 338 16.97 -9.95 1.90
N LYS A 339 15.67 -9.65 1.82
CA LYS A 339 15.16 -8.28 1.96
C LYS A 339 14.87 -7.87 3.40
N ARG A 340 14.47 -8.80 4.26
CA ARG A 340 13.96 -8.49 5.61
C ARG A 340 14.92 -8.91 6.72
N LYS A 341 15.67 -10.01 6.52
CA LYS A 341 16.63 -10.50 7.52
C LYS A 341 18.10 -10.30 7.15
N LEU A 342 18.39 -9.84 5.92
CA LEU A 342 19.75 -9.65 5.38
C LEU A 342 20.65 -10.90 5.47
N ARG A 343 20.06 -12.10 5.41
CA ARG A 343 20.76 -13.42 5.45
C ARG A 343 21.02 -13.92 4.03
N LEU A 344 21.91 -13.22 3.32
CA LEU A 344 22.10 -13.38 1.86
C LEU A 344 22.57 -14.79 1.45
N ALA A 345 23.49 -15.40 2.20
CA ALA A 345 23.98 -16.75 1.90
C ALA A 345 22.88 -17.82 1.95
N GLU A 346 21.96 -17.70 2.92
CA GLU A 346 20.81 -18.61 3.02
C GLU A 346 19.78 -18.33 1.94
N ALA A 347 19.57 -17.06 1.57
CA ALA A 347 18.72 -16.72 0.44
C ALA A 347 19.25 -17.34 -0.87
N VAL A 348 20.58 -17.32 -1.06
CA VAL A 348 21.27 -17.98 -2.18
C VAL A 348 21.00 -19.49 -2.18
N ALA A 349 21.14 -20.16 -1.03
CA ALA A 349 20.86 -21.59 -0.91
C ALA A 349 19.40 -21.94 -1.24
N GLU A 350 18.43 -21.14 -0.77
CA GLU A 350 17.02 -21.32 -1.10
C GLU A 350 16.77 -21.11 -2.60
N LEU A 351 17.42 -20.13 -3.24
CA LEU A 351 17.32 -19.90 -4.68
C LEU A 351 17.87 -21.07 -5.49
N ASP A 352 19.00 -21.64 -5.09
CA ASP A 352 19.61 -22.80 -5.77
C ASP A 352 18.66 -24.01 -5.74
N GLN A 353 17.95 -24.22 -4.61
CA GLN A 353 16.89 -25.24 -4.50
C GLN A 353 15.67 -24.89 -5.36
N GLY A 354 15.26 -23.62 -5.40
CA GLY A 354 14.20 -23.15 -6.29
C GLY A 354 14.51 -23.44 -7.76
N PHE A 355 15.74 -23.17 -8.22
CA PHE A 355 16.16 -23.49 -9.59
C PHE A 355 16.16 -24.99 -9.87
N ALA A 356 16.48 -25.82 -8.87
CA ALA A 356 16.42 -27.27 -9.02
C ALA A 356 14.98 -27.76 -9.23
N ALA A 357 13.99 -27.14 -8.57
CA ALA A 357 12.56 -27.47 -8.70
C ALA A 357 11.99 -27.16 -10.11
N VAL A 358 12.52 -26.13 -10.77
CA VAL A 358 12.10 -25.71 -12.13
C VAL A 358 13.25 -25.77 -13.12
N ARG A 359 14.03 -26.87 -13.10
CA ARG A 359 15.10 -27.11 -14.08
C ARG A 359 14.52 -27.15 -15.50
N ALA A 360 15.24 -26.54 -16.45
CA ALA A 360 14.83 -26.50 -17.85
C ALA A 360 14.71 -27.91 -18.45
N THR A 361 13.59 -28.17 -19.09
CA THR A 361 13.33 -29.41 -19.86
C THR A 361 12.63 -29.08 -21.17
N ASP A 362 12.84 -29.91 -22.19
CA ASP A 362 12.17 -29.75 -23.48
C ASP A 362 10.64 -29.88 -23.32
N GLY A 363 9.89 -28.96 -23.93
CA GLY A 363 8.43 -28.95 -23.88
C GLY A 363 7.83 -28.58 -22.52
N GLU A 364 8.60 -27.94 -21.63
CA GLU A 364 8.09 -27.49 -20.34
C GLU A 364 6.94 -26.49 -20.46
N PRO A 365 5.99 -26.48 -19.49
CA PRO A 365 4.92 -25.48 -19.47
C PRO A 365 5.46 -24.05 -19.32
N ASP A 366 4.77 -23.09 -19.95
CA ASP A 366 5.12 -21.67 -19.84
C ASP A 366 5.08 -21.14 -18.40
N SER A 367 4.23 -21.72 -17.53
CA SER A 367 4.21 -21.40 -16.10
C SER A 367 5.52 -21.75 -15.40
N VAL A 368 6.15 -22.88 -15.73
CA VAL A 368 7.44 -23.30 -15.17
C VAL A 368 8.56 -22.36 -15.62
N ARG A 369 8.56 -21.98 -16.92
CA ARG A 369 9.50 -20.99 -17.47
C ARG A 369 9.36 -19.65 -16.77
N ARG A 370 8.13 -19.20 -16.54
CA ARG A 370 7.85 -17.93 -15.85
C ARG A 370 8.34 -17.93 -14.41
N GLU A 371 8.13 -19.01 -13.65
CA GLU A 371 8.67 -19.14 -12.28
C GLU A 371 10.21 -19.15 -12.26
N ARG A 372 10.87 -19.76 -13.25
CA ARG A 372 12.33 -19.63 -13.41
C ARG A 372 12.76 -18.18 -13.65
N GLY A 373 11.98 -17.42 -14.43
CA GLY A 373 12.18 -15.98 -14.62
C GLY A 373 12.10 -15.21 -13.30
N TRP A 374 11.12 -15.50 -12.45
CA TRP A 374 10.99 -14.89 -11.12
C TRP A 374 12.17 -15.23 -10.20
N LEU A 375 12.68 -16.47 -10.22
CA LEU A 375 13.86 -16.86 -9.45
C LEU A 375 15.12 -16.12 -9.92
N HIS A 376 15.31 -15.95 -11.23
CA HIS A 376 16.39 -15.13 -11.77
C HIS A 376 16.27 -13.67 -11.33
N ASN A 377 15.06 -13.10 -11.36
CA ASN A 377 14.85 -11.74 -10.86
C ASN A 377 15.24 -11.59 -9.38
N LEU A 378 14.83 -12.53 -8.51
CA LEU A 378 15.21 -12.50 -7.10
C LEU A 378 16.72 -12.75 -6.87
N ARG A 379 17.34 -13.60 -7.70
CA ARG A 379 18.81 -13.76 -7.67
C ARG A 379 19.52 -12.45 -8.03
N GLY A 380 19.01 -11.74 -9.05
CA GLY A 380 19.44 -10.40 -9.41
C GLY A 380 19.35 -9.42 -8.23
N LEU A 381 18.20 -9.37 -7.55
CA LEU A 381 18.00 -8.54 -6.36
C LEU A 381 18.96 -8.89 -5.21
N THR A 382 19.19 -10.18 -4.96
CA THR A 382 20.09 -10.63 -3.89
C THR A 382 21.53 -10.24 -4.19
N LEU A 383 21.98 -10.41 -5.43
CA LEU A 383 23.32 -9.96 -5.88
C LEU A 383 23.45 -8.44 -5.88
N PHE A 384 22.37 -7.72 -6.16
CA PHE A 384 22.34 -6.27 -6.03
C PHE A 384 22.56 -5.84 -4.58
N ALA A 385 21.94 -6.52 -3.61
CA ALA A 385 22.19 -6.29 -2.18
C ALA A 385 23.65 -6.58 -1.78
N GLU A 386 24.29 -7.56 -2.42
CA GLU A 386 25.74 -7.84 -2.30
C GLU A 386 26.63 -6.82 -3.05
N ARG A 387 26.05 -5.80 -3.70
CA ARG A 387 26.75 -4.84 -4.59
C ARG A 387 27.44 -5.46 -5.80
N ARG A 388 27.01 -6.64 -6.24
CA ARG A 388 27.55 -7.37 -7.40
C ARG A 388 26.76 -7.05 -8.67
N LEU A 389 26.85 -5.79 -9.11
CA LEU A 389 25.98 -5.22 -10.16
C LEU A 389 26.04 -5.97 -11.50
N VAL A 390 27.22 -6.41 -11.93
CA VAL A 390 27.38 -7.15 -13.20
C VAL A 390 26.66 -8.50 -13.15
N ALA A 391 26.86 -9.27 -12.07
CA ALA A 391 26.19 -10.55 -11.90
C ALA A 391 24.67 -10.38 -11.75
N ALA A 392 24.22 -9.34 -11.03
CA ALA A 392 22.80 -9.01 -10.93
C ALA A 392 22.19 -8.75 -12.32
N PHE A 393 22.86 -7.94 -13.15
CA PHE A 393 22.42 -7.62 -14.50
C PHE A 393 22.33 -8.84 -15.42
N GLU A 394 23.27 -9.78 -15.34
CA GLU A 394 23.20 -11.02 -16.12
C GLU A 394 22.01 -11.89 -15.71
N HIS A 395 21.64 -11.92 -14.43
CA HIS A 395 20.42 -12.62 -14.01
C HIS A 395 19.14 -11.94 -14.50
N GLU A 396 19.07 -10.60 -14.56
CA GLU A 396 17.90 -9.93 -15.15
C GLU A 396 17.75 -10.25 -16.65
N LYS A 397 18.85 -10.42 -17.39
CA LYS A 397 18.82 -10.91 -18.78
C LYS A 397 18.34 -12.36 -18.88
N GLN A 398 18.81 -13.23 -17.99
CA GLN A 398 18.34 -14.62 -17.93
C GLN A 398 16.84 -14.69 -17.63
N ALA A 399 16.34 -13.81 -16.75
CA ALA A 399 14.92 -13.67 -16.49
C ALA A 399 14.14 -13.23 -17.75
N LEU A 400 14.65 -12.25 -18.51
CA LEU A 400 14.04 -11.85 -19.78
C LEU A 400 14.02 -13.00 -20.80
N ALA A 401 15.08 -13.79 -20.89
CA ALA A 401 15.15 -14.95 -21.78
C ALA A 401 14.12 -16.04 -21.41
N CYS A 402 13.81 -16.20 -20.12
CA CYS A 402 12.74 -17.11 -19.68
C CYS A 402 11.36 -16.69 -20.20
N LEU A 403 11.15 -15.40 -20.50
CA LEU A 403 9.90 -14.83 -20.98
C LEU A 403 9.79 -14.76 -22.51
N ASP A 404 10.76 -15.31 -23.25
CA ASP A 404 10.73 -15.26 -24.71
C ASP A 404 9.51 -16.00 -25.26
N GLY A 405 8.80 -15.37 -26.20
CA GLY A 405 7.54 -15.87 -26.75
C GLY A 405 6.32 -15.82 -25.82
N LEU A 406 6.45 -15.41 -24.55
CA LEU A 406 5.32 -15.36 -23.61
C LEU A 406 4.58 -14.01 -23.68
N THR A 407 3.26 -14.07 -23.82
CA THR A 407 2.39 -12.88 -24.00
C THR A 407 1.30 -12.74 -22.94
N ASP A 408 1.20 -13.68 -21.99
CA ASP A 408 0.24 -13.62 -20.90
C ASP A 408 0.50 -12.43 -19.93
N ALA A 409 -0.53 -12.06 -19.16
CA ALA A 409 -0.49 -10.90 -18.27
C ALA A 409 0.61 -11.01 -17.19
N SER A 410 0.86 -12.20 -16.65
CA SER A 410 1.91 -12.42 -15.64
C SER A 410 3.30 -12.23 -16.24
N SER A 411 3.52 -12.74 -17.46
CA SER A 411 4.76 -12.52 -18.21
C SER A 411 4.97 -11.04 -18.57
N ALA A 412 3.91 -10.31 -18.94
CA ALA A 412 3.99 -8.88 -19.19
C ALA A 412 4.39 -8.09 -17.91
N HIS A 413 3.82 -8.44 -16.76
CA HIS A 413 4.16 -7.82 -15.48
C HIS A 413 5.61 -8.10 -15.06
N LEU A 414 6.09 -9.34 -15.18
CA LEU A 414 7.49 -9.63 -14.91
C LEU A 414 8.40 -8.83 -15.85
N ARG A 415 8.08 -8.73 -17.14
CA ARG A 415 8.87 -7.95 -18.11
C ARG A 415 8.95 -6.47 -17.72
N ILE A 416 7.85 -5.87 -17.27
CA ILE A 416 7.82 -4.50 -16.72
C ILE A 416 8.79 -4.35 -15.54
N ASN A 417 8.73 -5.29 -14.59
CA ASN A 417 9.61 -5.29 -13.43
C ASN A 417 11.09 -5.44 -13.82
N LEU A 418 11.41 -6.30 -14.79
CA LEU A 418 12.76 -6.55 -15.28
C LEU A 418 13.35 -5.30 -15.95
N TYR A 419 12.62 -4.63 -16.85
CA TYR A 419 13.11 -3.38 -17.45
C TYR A 419 13.36 -2.29 -16.41
N SER A 420 12.48 -2.17 -15.41
CA SER A 420 12.69 -1.26 -14.29
C SER A 420 13.98 -1.59 -13.52
N ASN A 421 14.19 -2.85 -13.13
CA ASN A 421 15.37 -3.27 -12.39
C ASN A 421 16.66 -3.11 -13.20
N ILE A 422 16.65 -3.45 -14.50
CA ILE A 422 17.79 -3.26 -15.41
C ILE A 422 18.18 -1.79 -15.46
N SER A 423 17.22 -0.88 -15.62
CA SER A 423 17.50 0.56 -15.62
C SER A 423 18.12 1.03 -14.30
N VAL A 424 17.66 0.49 -13.15
CA VAL A 424 18.21 0.81 -11.82
C VAL A 424 19.63 0.25 -11.67
N LEU A 425 19.90 -0.96 -12.16
CA LEU A 425 21.24 -1.55 -12.13
C LEU A 425 22.24 -0.74 -12.95
N GLN A 426 21.84 -0.29 -14.13
CA GLN A 426 22.66 0.59 -14.97
C GLN A 426 22.91 1.93 -14.28
N GLU A 427 21.86 2.54 -13.70
CA GLU A 427 21.98 3.77 -12.93
C GLU A 427 22.96 3.63 -11.75
N LYS A 428 22.92 2.50 -11.03
CA LYS A 428 23.80 2.24 -9.89
C LYS A 428 25.22 1.84 -10.30
N ALA A 429 25.42 1.45 -11.56
CA ALA A 429 26.73 1.22 -12.16
C ALA A 429 27.30 2.48 -12.84
N ASP A 430 26.73 3.66 -12.55
CA ASP A 430 27.07 4.95 -13.16
C ASP A 430 26.95 5.00 -14.70
N LYS A 431 26.10 4.13 -15.27
CA LYS A 431 25.74 4.10 -16.70
C LYS A 431 24.39 4.77 -16.92
N THR A 432 24.29 6.04 -16.51
CA THR A 432 23.02 6.80 -16.51
C THR A 432 22.43 6.96 -17.92
N ASP A 433 23.27 7.10 -18.94
CA ASP A 433 22.90 7.12 -20.35
C ASP A 433 22.20 5.82 -20.79
N SER A 434 22.77 4.68 -20.41
CA SER A 434 22.21 3.35 -20.67
C SER A 434 20.93 3.11 -19.89
N ALA A 435 20.86 3.60 -18.65
CA ALA A 435 19.66 3.55 -17.81
C ALA A 435 18.50 4.29 -18.48
N LEU A 436 18.73 5.51 -18.96
CA LEU A 436 17.74 6.31 -19.67
C LEU A 436 17.32 5.63 -20.98
N ALA A 437 18.28 5.17 -21.79
CA ALA A 437 17.97 4.47 -23.05
C ALA A 437 17.11 3.20 -22.84
N THR A 438 17.38 2.44 -21.78
CA THR A 438 16.56 1.27 -21.42
C THR A 438 15.16 1.68 -20.96
N TRP A 439 15.06 2.75 -20.17
CA TRP A 439 13.79 3.28 -19.68
C TRP A 439 12.91 3.85 -20.80
N GLU A 440 13.50 4.48 -21.81
CA GLU A 440 12.76 4.98 -22.98
C GLU A 440 12.28 3.86 -23.91
N LYS A 441 13.11 2.83 -24.12
CA LYS A 441 12.68 1.63 -24.89
C LYS A 441 11.50 0.94 -24.23
N PHE A 442 11.49 0.91 -22.90
CA PHE A 442 10.41 0.31 -22.13
C PHE A 442 9.05 0.98 -22.42
N LYS A 443 9.01 2.32 -22.54
CA LYS A 443 7.81 3.09 -22.93
C LYS A 443 7.20 2.65 -24.27
N GLN A 444 8.04 2.23 -25.21
CA GLN A 444 7.64 1.85 -26.57
C GLN A 444 7.21 0.38 -26.67
N ALA A 445 7.78 -0.48 -25.82
CA ALA A 445 7.62 -1.94 -25.90
C ALA A 445 6.40 -2.47 -25.14
N THR A 446 5.90 -1.73 -24.14
CA THR A 446 4.71 -2.10 -23.41
C THR A 446 3.54 -1.24 -23.86
N GLY A 447 2.42 -1.86 -24.24
CA GLY A 447 1.13 -1.19 -24.41
C GLY A 447 0.56 -0.63 -23.10
N SER A 448 1.41 -0.21 -22.17
CA SER A 448 1.11 0.31 -20.84
C SER A 448 0.69 1.77 -20.92
N ALA A 449 -0.38 2.02 -21.67
CA ALA A 449 -0.96 3.33 -21.92
C ALA A 449 -1.86 3.83 -20.76
N ASN A 450 -1.84 3.18 -19.59
CA ASN A 450 -2.62 3.68 -18.46
C ASN A 450 -1.95 4.94 -17.87
N ALA A 451 -2.78 5.88 -17.45
CA ALA A 451 -2.33 7.20 -17.03
C ALA A 451 -1.40 7.13 -15.80
N GLY A 452 -1.63 6.16 -14.90
CA GLY A 452 -0.75 5.92 -13.75
C GLY A 452 0.69 5.58 -14.15
N PHE A 453 0.86 4.70 -15.14
CA PHE A 453 2.18 4.35 -15.66
C PHE A 453 2.91 5.56 -16.25
N GLY A 454 2.23 6.37 -17.07
CA GLY A 454 2.81 7.55 -17.72
C GLY A 454 3.41 8.56 -16.74
N LYS A 455 2.71 8.80 -15.61
CA LYS A 455 3.17 9.66 -14.50
C LYS A 455 4.50 9.16 -13.91
N HIS A 456 4.55 7.90 -13.47
CA HIS A 456 5.77 7.33 -12.87
C HIS A 456 6.91 7.18 -13.88
N HIS A 457 6.59 6.90 -15.15
CA HIS A 457 7.56 6.82 -16.23
C HIS A 457 8.27 8.15 -16.44
N SER A 458 7.49 9.21 -16.65
CA SER A 458 8.02 10.56 -16.92
C SER A 458 8.87 11.06 -15.75
N TYR A 459 8.46 10.86 -14.50
CA TYR A 459 9.25 11.29 -13.36
C TYR A 459 10.65 10.66 -13.33
N ARG A 460 10.75 9.34 -13.56
CA ARG A 460 12.04 8.65 -13.59
C ARG A 460 12.90 9.11 -14.76
N ALA A 461 12.31 9.32 -15.94
CA ALA A 461 13.02 9.88 -17.09
C ALA A 461 13.60 11.27 -16.75
N GLY A 462 12.79 12.14 -16.15
CA GLY A 462 13.20 13.47 -15.70
C GLY A 462 14.39 13.43 -14.73
N GLY A 463 14.32 12.57 -13.70
CA GLY A 463 15.41 12.36 -12.77
C GLY A 463 16.71 11.87 -13.42
N LEU A 464 16.62 10.94 -14.38
CA LEU A 464 17.80 10.42 -15.10
C LEU A 464 18.41 11.50 -16.01
N ARG A 465 17.58 12.30 -16.68
CA ARG A 465 18.03 13.44 -17.50
C ARG A 465 18.73 14.51 -16.67
N LEU A 466 18.22 14.85 -15.48
CA LEU A 466 18.92 15.76 -14.56
C LEU A 466 20.33 15.27 -14.22
N ARG A 467 20.49 13.96 -13.95
CA ARG A 467 21.80 13.37 -13.67
C ARG A 467 22.75 13.42 -14.87
N LEU A 468 22.23 13.49 -16.10
CA LEU A 468 23.00 13.66 -17.33
C LEU A 468 23.25 15.14 -17.69
N GLY A 469 22.70 16.09 -16.93
CA GLY A 469 22.76 17.52 -17.24
C GLY A 469 21.80 17.97 -18.36
N ASP A 470 20.88 17.10 -18.82
CA ASP A 470 19.79 17.47 -19.74
C ASP A 470 18.65 18.13 -18.95
N THR A 471 18.89 19.37 -18.51
CA THR A 471 17.93 20.13 -17.71
C THR A 471 16.63 20.40 -18.47
N ALA A 472 16.71 20.73 -19.76
CA ALA A 472 15.52 21.08 -20.54
C ALA A 472 14.60 19.85 -20.72
N GLY A 473 15.16 18.70 -21.09
CA GLY A 473 14.40 17.47 -21.19
C GLY A 473 13.88 16.99 -19.84
N ALA A 474 14.67 17.17 -18.77
CA ALA A 474 14.24 16.81 -17.43
C ALA A 474 13.02 17.58 -16.95
N LEU A 475 13.02 18.91 -17.12
CA LEU A 475 11.89 19.75 -16.72
C LEU A 475 10.64 19.39 -17.53
N ALA A 476 10.77 19.12 -18.83
CA ALA A 476 9.64 18.67 -19.66
C ALA A 476 9.04 17.33 -19.15
N ASP A 477 9.87 16.37 -18.73
CA ASP A 477 9.41 15.10 -18.17
C ASP A 477 8.79 15.26 -16.76
N LEU A 478 9.28 16.20 -15.95
CA LEU A 478 8.67 16.53 -14.66
C LEU A 478 7.35 17.28 -14.83
N ASP A 479 7.21 18.14 -15.83
CA ASP A 479 5.95 18.78 -16.21
C ASP A 479 4.92 17.75 -16.69
N ASN A 480 5.33 16.77 -17.49
CA ASN A 480 4.48 15.63 -17.87
C ASN A 480 4.01 14.84 -16.64
N THR A 481 4.87 14.71 -15.61
CA THR A 481 4.49 14.08 -14.33
C THR A 481 3.42 14.89 -13.62
N LEU A 482 3.56 16.22 -13.53
CA LEU A 482 2.59 17.11 -12.91
C LEU A 482 1.25 17.12 -13.65
N ALA A 483 1.28 17.14 -14.99
CA ALA A 483 0.08 17.03 -15.81
C ALA A 483 -0.64 15.69 -15.57
N GLY A 484 0.11 14.60 -15.49
CA GLY A 484 -0.42 13.28 -15.14
C GLY A 484 -1.01 13.23 -13.72
N ALA A 485 -0.33 13.82 -12.74
CA ALA A 485 -0.84 13.91 -11.37
C ALA A 485 -2.17 14.70 -11.31
N ALA A 486 -2.24 15.84 -11.99
CA ALA A 486 -3.46 16.65 -12.06
C ALA A 486 -4.61 15.91 -12.76
N ALA A 487 -4.36 15.25 -13.89
CA ALA A 487 -5.37 14.48 -14.63
C ALA A 487 -5.94 13.30 -13.81
N LEU A 488 -5.14 12.78 -12.88
CA LEU A 488 -5.51 11.69 -12.00
C LEU A 488 -5.99 12.16 -10.63
N THR A 489 -6.12 13.46 -10.37
CA THR A 489 -6.41 14.01 -9.04
C THR A 489 -5.47 13.47 -7.94
N ASP A 490 -4.19 13.33 -8.26
CA ASP A 490 -3.17 12.79 -7.38
C ASP A 490 -2.42 13.91 -6.65
N ASP A 491 -3.08 14.46 -5.63
CA ASP A 491 -2.57 15.59 -4.85
C ASP A 491 -1.26 15.25 -4.12
N PHE A 492 -1.01 13.97 -3.80
CA PHE A 492 0.21 13.53 -3.13
C PHE A 492 1.43 13.68 -4.03
N HIS A 493 1.39 13.11 -5.23
CA HIS A 493 2.52 13.20 -6.14
C HIS A 493 2.67 14.60 -6.74
N GLU A 494 1.57 15.36 -6.91
CA GLU A 494 1.66 16.79 -7.22
C GLU A 494 2.48 17.52 -6.15
N CYS A 495 2.17 17.32 -4.86
CA CYS A 495 2.91 17.93 -3.75
C CYS A 495 4.40 17.54 -3.77
N GLU A 496 4.72 16.25 -3.86
CA GLU A 496 6.13 15.78 -3.86
C GLU A 496 6.94 16.42 -5.00
N VAL A 497 6.41 16.41 -6.22
CA VAL A 497 7.12 16.94 -7.40
C VAL A 497 7.26 18.46 -7.31
N ARG A 498 6.24 19.17 -6.80
CA ARG A 498 6.30 20.63 -6.61
C ARG A 498 7.32 21.02 -5.53
N LEU A 499 7.39 20.31 -4.41
CA LEU A 499 8.43 20.54 -3.38
C LEU A 499 9.84 20.35 -3.95
N GLU A 500 10.03 19.30 -4.74
CA GLU A 500 11.31 18.99 -5.38
C GLU A 500 11.72 20.04 -6.41
N LEU A 501 10.80 20.45 -7.29
CA LEU A 501 11.06 21.50 -8.29
C LEU A 501 11.32 22.86 -7.62
N GLY A 502 10.54 23.22 -6.59
CA GLY A 502 10.77 24.45 -5.82
C GLY A 502 12.17 24.50 -5.22
N THR A 503 12.59 23.40 -4.60
CA THR A 503 13.94 23.28 -4.02
C THR A 503 15.03 23.33 -5.09
N TRP A 504 14.82 22.67 -6.24
CA TRP A 504 15.75 22.72 -7.36
C TRP A 504 15.91 24.15 -7.88
N HIS A 505 14.81 24.85 -8.20
CA HIS A 505 14.85 26.23 -8.67
C HIS A 505 15.47 27.19 -7.66
N ALA A 506 15.20 27.01 -6.36
CA ALA A 506 15.80 27.83 -5.30
C ALA A 506 17.34 27.71 -5.30
N ARG A 507 17.87 26.48 -5.43
CA ARG A 507 19.31 26.22 -5.51
C ARG A 507 19.96 26.79 -6.77
N GLN A 508 19.20 26.91 -7.86
CA GLN A 508 19.65 27.57 -9.08
C GLN A 508 19.55 29.11 -9.03
N GLY A 509 19.08 29.69 -7.91
CA GLY A 509 18.88 31.13 -7.77
C GLY A 509 17.61 31.68 -8.45
N ALA A 510 16.74 30.81 -8.97
CA ALA A 510 15.48 31.19 -9.60
C ALA A 510 14.36 31.34 -8.55
N THR A 511 14.52 32.32 -7.65
CA THR A 511 13.68 32.47 -6.44
C THR A 511 12.20 32.68 -6.73
N ALA A 512 11.85 33.42 -7.79
CA ALA A 512 10.44 33.63 -8.17
C ALA A 512 9.75 32.32 -8.57
N VAL A 513 10.37 31.55 -9.48
CA VAL A 513 9.86 30.25 -9.93
C VAL A 513 9.81 29.25 -8.77
N ALA A 514 10.83 29.26 -7.91
CA ALA A 514 10.84 28.43 -6.71
C ALA A 514 9.66 28.74 -5.78
N GLY A 515 9.36 30.04 -5.57
CA GLY A 515 8.21 30.49 -4.79
C GLY A 515 6.88 29.97 -5.34
N GLU A 516 6.66 30.09 -6.65
CA GLU A 516 5.45 29.56 -7.32
C GLU A 516 5.29 28.04 -7.08
N HIS A 517 6.39 27.28 -7.18
CA HIS A 517 6.36 25.85 -6.89
C HIS A 517 6.04 25.54 -5.42
N PHE A 518 6.60 26.29 -4.46
CA PHE A 518 6.30 26.09 -3.05
C PHE A 518 4.86 26.47 -2.69
N GLU A 519 4.30 27.53 -3.28
CA GLU A 519 2.87 27.89 -3.11
C GLU A 519 1.94 26.79 -3.64
N LEU A 520 2.23 26.25 -4.82
CA LEU A 520 1.47 25.12 -5.37
C LEU A 520 1.65 23.84 -4.55
N ALA A 521 2.86 23.60 -4.03
CA ALA A 521 3.12 22.48 -3.12
C ALA A 521 2.32 22.60 -1.82
N GLU A 522 2.22 23.81 -1.25
CA GLU A 522 1.41 24.07 -0.06
C GLU A 522 -0.06 23.78 -0.33
N ALA A 523 -0.60 24.28 -1.45
CA ALA A 523 -1.99 24.04 -1.84
C ALA A 523 -2.28 22.53 -2.00
N ALA A 524 -1.38 21.77 -2.64
CA ALA A 524 -1.49 20.33 -2.76
C ALA A 524 -1.37 19.62 -1.39
N ALA A 525 -0.42 20.03 -0.54
CA ALA A 525 -0.24 19.47 0.80
C ALA A 525 -1.46 19.69 1.70
N ARG A 526 -2.14 20.84 1.57
CA ARG A 526 -3.42 21.11 2.25
C ARG A 526 -4.56 20.24 1.74
N ARG A 527 -4.62 19.96 0.43
CA ARG A 527 -5.59 18.99 -0.13
C ARG A 527 -5.31 17.56 0.33
N VAL A 528 -4.06 17.19 0.53
CA VAL A 528 -3.66 15.91 1.18
C VAL A 528 -3.96 15.92 2.68
N GLY A 529 -3.86 17.07 3.34
CA GLY A 529 -4.04 17.20 4.78
C GLY A 529 -2.82 16.75 5.58
N ASP A 530 -1.60 16.92 5.03
CA ASP A 530 -0.34 16.51 5.67
C ASP A 530 0.38 17.73 6.28
N PRO A 531 0.40 17.89 7.62
CA PRO A 531 1.04 19.04 8.26
C PRO A 531 2.55 19.13 8.01
N TYR A 532 3.25 18.00 7.89
CA TYR A 532 4.69 18.00 7.62
C TYR A 532 4.99 18.51 6.21
N ARG A 533 4.22 18.09 5.20
CA ARG A 533 4.37 18.59 3.83
C ARG A 533 3.97 20.05 3.68
N ILE A 534 2.94 20.51 4.40
CA ILE A 534 2.59 21.94 4.46
C ILE A 534 3.77 22.71 5.07
N ALA A 535 4.35 22.22 6.18
CA ALA A 535 5.50 22.86 6.82
C ALA A 535 6.74 22.91 5.90
N LEU A 536 7.01 21.87 5.11
CA LEU A 536 8.08 21.87 4.10
C LEU A 536 7.87 22.96 3.05
N ALA A 537 6.64 23.09 2.53
CA ALA A 537 6.31 24.13 1.54
C ALA A 537 6.48 25.54 2.13
N LEU A 538 5.95 25.78 3.33
CA LEU A 538 6.10 27.05 4.06
C LEU A 538 7.58 27.39 4.32
N ALA A 539 8.38 26.39 4.71
CA ALA A 539 9.81 26.57 4.94
C ALA A 539 10.56 26.92 3.64
N GLY A 540 10.18 26.31 2.51
CA GLY A 540 10.68 26.65 1.18
C GLY A 540 10.33 28.09 0.77
N THR A 541 9.08 28.49 0.93
CA THR A 541 8.63 29.89 0.69
C THR A 541 9.40 30.87 1.56
N GLY A 542 9.58 30.56 2.85
CA GLY A 542 10.37 31.38 3.78
C GLY A 542 11.82 31.52 3.34
N ALA A 543 12.44 30.44 2.86
CA ALA A 543 13.83 30.45 2.40
C ALA A 543 14.05 31.34 1.15
N VAL A 544 13.06 31.45 0.25
CA VAL A 544 13.19 32.25 -0.99
C VAL A 544 12.67 33.68 -0.87
N THR A 545 11.75 33.95 0.07
CA THR A 545 11.15 35.28 0.28
C THR A 545 11.74 36.05 1.48
N GLY A 546 12.41 35.34 2.40
CA GLY A 546 12.86 35.90 3.68
C GLY A 546 11.73 36.17 4.69
N ARG A 547 10.51 35.71 4.41
CA ARG A 547 9.33 35.86 5.28
C ARG A 547 8.84 34.49 5.71
N GLU A 548 9.06 34.16 6.97
CA GLU A 548 8.62 32.88 7.52
C GLU A 548 7.45 33.07 8.48
N THR A 549 6.37 32.33 8.26
CA THR A 549 5.22 32.30 9.16
C THR A 549 4.69 30.88 9.30
N GLY A 550 4.54 30.40 10.54
CA GLY A 550 3.75 29.20 10.85
C GLY A 550 4.41 27.84 10.61
N VAL A 551 5.70 27.77 10.24
CA VAL A 551 6.39 26.48 9.99
C VAL A 551 6.41 25.60 11.24
N ALA A 552 6.87 26.13 12.38
CA ALA A 552 6.97 25.37 13.62
C ALA A 552 5.61 24.93 14.16
N GLU A 553 4.59 25.80 14.07
CA GLU A 553 3.22 25.50 14.50
C GLU A 553 2.62 24.38 13.64
N THR A 554 2.76 24.47 12.32
CA THR A 554 2.23 23.45 11.41
C THR A 554 2.99 22.13 11.55
N ALA A 555 4.32 22.17 11.68
CA ALA A 555 5.14 20.99 11.88
C ALA A 555 4.76 20.23 13.17
N ALA A 556 4.45 20.95 14.25
CA ALA A 556 4.05 20.35 15.53
C ALA A 556 2.73 19.56 15.47
N LEU A 557 1.92 19.77 14.42
CA LEU A 557 0.69 19.00 14.19
C LEU A 557 0.95 17.63 13.54
N SER A 558 2.15 17.38 13.00
CA SER A 558 2.43 16.10 12.35
C SER A 558 2.63 14.99 13.37
N THR A 559 1.75 14.00 13.29
CA THR A 559 1.82 12.75 14.06
C THR A 559 2.42 11.61 13.23
N THR A 560 2.38 11.73 11.89
CA THR A 560 3.02 10.79 10.95
C THR A 560 4.55 11.00 10.87
N HIS A 561 5.03 12.23 11.04
CA HIS A 561 6.46 12.56 10.92
C HIS A 561 7.01 13.39 12.10
N PRO A 562 6.77 13.00 13.36
CA PRO A 562 7.07 13.86 14.51
C PRO A 562 8.54 14.26 14.60
N ASP A 563 9.47 13.31 14.38
CA ASP A 563 10.91 13.58 14.48
C ASP A 563 11.40 14.48 13.34
N ARG A 564 10.95 14.22 12.09
CA ARG A 564 11.32 15.04 10.94
C ARG A 564 10.71 16.43 11.02
N ALA A 565 9.47 16.53 11.51
CA ALA A 565 8.79 17.79 11.73
C ALA A 565 9.46 18.62 12.83
N ALA A 566 9.87 17.99 13.94
CA ALA A 566 10.64 18.63 14.99
C ALA A 566 12.02 19.09 14.50
N ALA A 567 12.70 18.28 13.68
CA ALA A 567 13.98 18.66 13.06
C ALA A 567 13.83 19.86 12.12
N LEU A 568 12.79 19.89 11.30
CA LEU A 568 12.47 21.02 10.43
C LEU A 568 12.20 22.29 11.25
N ALA A 569 11.30 22.21 12.23
CA ALA A 569 10.98 23.34 13.11
C ALA A 569 12.21 23.88 13.85
N GLY A 570 13.08 22.99 14.34
CA GLY A 570 14.33 23.37 15.01
C GLY A 570 15.33 24.04 14.07
N ALA A 571 15.51 23.52 12.86
CA ALA A 571 16.43 24.10 11.89
C ALA A 571 16.00 25.50 11.44
N VAL A 572 14.70 25.67 11.26
CA VAL A 572 14.07 26.93 10.89
C VAL A 572 14.22 27.96 12.01
N ALA A 573 13.92 27.60 13.26
CA ALA A 573 14.13 28.47 14.42
C ALA A 573 15.61 28.87 14.63
N ALA A 574 16.55 28.00 14.24
CA ALA A 574 17.98 28.26 14.33
C ALA A 574 18.53 29.09 13.14
N GLY A 575 17.71 29.46 12.15
CA GLY A 575 18.17 30.13 10.93
C GLY A 575 19.16 29.28 10.11
N SER A 576 19.05 27.95 10.19
CA SER A 576 19.92 27.00 9.47
C SER A 576 19.60 27.01 7.97
N ALA A 577 20.46 26.35 7.17
CA ALA A 577 20.22 26.17 5.74
C ALA A 577 19.02 25.25 5.46
N VAL A 578 17.80 25.80 5.56
CA VAL A 578 16.52 25.09 5.40
C VAL A 578 16.44 24.32 4.08
N LEU A 579 17.01 24.87 3.00
CA LEU A 579 17.04 24.22 1.68
C LEU A 579 17.73 22.85 1.67
N ASP A 580 18.57 22.53 2.66
CA ASP A 580 19.23 21.22 2.80
C ASP A 580 18.29 20.15 3.37
N LEU A 581 17.21 20.56 4.03
CA LEU A 581 16.18 19.67 4.57
C LEU A 581 15.04 19.41 3.58
N LEU A 582 14.92 20.25 2.54
CA LEU A 582 13.88 20.13 1.53
C LEU A 582 14.22 19.05 0.49
N PRO A 583 13.22 18.34 -0.05
CA PRO A 583 13.44 17.29 -1.03
C PRO A 583 13.93 17.87 -2.36
N VAL A 584 14.72 17.10 -3.09
CA VAL A 584 15.19 17.43 -4.45
C VAL A 584 14.78 16.36 -5.45
N PRO A 585 14.71 16.67 -6.76
CA PRO A 585 14.31 15.68 -7.77
C PRO A 585 15.15 14.41 -7.72
N ARG A 586 14.48 13.26 -7.88
CA ARG A 586 15.06 11.92 -7.74
C ARG A 586 14.80 11.11 -9.00
N THR A 587 15.34 9.90 -9.07
CA THR A 587 15.11 8.96 -10.18
C THR A 587 14.00 7.95 -9.91
N LYS A 588 13.35 8.03 -8.73
CA LYS A 588 12.25 7.16 -8.34
C LYS A 588 11.20 7.97 -7.61
N LEU A 589 10.00 8.01 -8.18
CA LEU A 589 8.86 8.65 -7.53
C LEU A 589 8.50 7.82 -6.29
N ASN A 590 8.58 8.48 -5.15
CA ASN A 590 8.51 7.84 -3.85
C ASN A 590 7.15 7.15 -3.65
N ARG A 591 7.15 5.95 -3.08
CA ARG A 591 5.93 5.23 -2.68
C ARG A 591 5.78 5.01 -1.17
N PRO A 592 6.39 5.81 -0.28
CA PRO A 592 6.40 5.41 1.11
C PRO A 592 4.97 5.43 1.69
N PHE A 593 4.07 6.30 1.16
CA PHE A 593 2.71 6.53 1.68
C PHE A 593 2.71 6.44 3.21
N ASP A 594 3.67 7.14 3.82
CA ASP A 594 4.04 7.00 5.24
C ASP A 594 2.85 7.28 6.16
N GLN A 595 1.90 8.07 5.68
CA GLN A 595 0.61 8.37 6.30
C GLN A 595 -0.29 7.13 6.50
N ILE A 596 0.01 6.00 5.88
CA ILE A 596 -0.71 4.73 6.09
C ILE A 596 0.22 3.51 6.22
N ASN A 597 1.54 3.70 6.02
CA ASN A 597 2.55 2.66 6.08
C ASN A 597 3.61 3.00 7.13
N PHE A 598 3.79 2.12 8.10
CA PHE A 598 4.74 2.37 9.17
C PHE A 598 6.11 1.73 8.86
N GLN A 599 7.01 2.50 8.27
CA GLN A 599 8.42 2.15 8.11
C GLN A 599 9.22 2.74 9.29
N ASP A 600 9.06 2.19 10.50
CA ASP A 600 10.02 2.48 11.59
C ASP A 600 11.18 1.48 11.55
#